data_AF-A0A081SEG9-F1
#
_entry.id   AF-A0A081SEG9-F1
#
_cell.length_a   1.000
_cell.length_b   1.000
_cell.length_c   1.000
_cell.angle_alpha   90.00
_cell.angle_beta   90.00
_cell.angle_gamma   90.00
#
_symmetry.space_group_name_H-M   'P 1'
#
loop_
_entity.id
_entity.type
_entity.pdbx_description
1 polymer ?
#
loop_
_entity_poly.entity_id
_entity_poly.type
_entity_poly.pdbx_seq_one_letter_code
_entity_poly.pdbx_strand_id
1 'polypeptide(L)'
;MSAMIENEKKHGYLRDLIETGDRIIEENPNFVDEVQKSETGCWMDQMYGKHHCAICDFIDDCPIKLEADWQEYLAQQTPEHRAALIAQVEAAEAKRRGEST
;
A
#
# COMPACT_ATOMS: atom_id res chain seq x y z
N MET A 1 22.37 7.59 -20.73
CA MET A 1 21.19 8.49 -20.74
C MET A 1 20.08 7.98 -19.81
N SER A 2 19.70 6.69 -19.87
CA SER A 2 18.64 6.12 -19.00
C SER A 2 18.88 6.29 -17.49
N ALA A 3 20.11 6.01 -17.01
CA ALA A 3 20.43 6.10 -15.58
C ALA A 3 20.35 7.52 -15.01
N MET A 4 20.64 8.56 -15.80
CA MET A 4 20.51 9.97 -15.37
C MET A 4 19.03 10.37 -15.22
N ILE A 5 18.18 9.93 -16.15
CA ILE A 5 16.73 10.19 -16.11
C ILE A 5 16.08 9.43 -14.94
N GLU A 6 16.48 8.19 -14.68
CA GLU A 6 16.01 7.45 -13.50
C GLU A 6 16.47 8.09 -12.20
N ASN A 7 17.71 8.58 -12.14
CA ASN A 7 18.23 9.23 -10.94
C ASN A 7 17.51 10.56 -10.67
N GLU A 8 17.28 11.39 -11.70
CA GLU A 8 16.47 12.62 -11.55
C GLU A 8 15.03 12.32 -11.12
N LYS A 9 14.38 11.29 -11.67
CA LYS A 9 13.02 10.90 -11.27
C LYS A 9 12.97 10.44 -9.81
N LYS A 10 13.98 9.68 -9.35
CA LYS A 10 14.11 9.28 -7.94
C LYS A 10 14.36 10.48 -7.03
N HIS A 11 15.22 11.41 -7.43
CA HIS A 11 15.48 12.63 -6.66
C HIS A 11 14.27 13.57 -6.62
N GLY A 12 13.52 13.69 -7.73
CA GLY A 12 12.27 14.44 -7.77
C GLY A 12 11.23 13.85 -6.84
N TYR A 13 11.02 12.54 -6.90
CA TYR A 13 10.09 11.83 -6.01
C TYR A 13 10.42 12.03 -4.53
N LEU A 14 11.69 11.89 -4.14
CA LEU A 14 12.12 12.08 -2.75
C LEU A 14 11.97 13.54 -2.30
N ARG A 15 12.30 14.50 -3.16
CA ARG A 15 12.11 15.93 -2.88
C ARG A 15 10.63 16.24 -2.64
N ASP A 16 9.74 15.75 -3.48
CA ASP A 16 8.30 15.97 -3.33
C ASP A 16 7.77 15.41 -2.00
N LEU A 17 8.32 14.28 -1.54
CA LEU A 17 7.97 13.72 -0.22
C LEU A 17 8.48 14.57 0.94
N ILE A 18 9.71 15.08 0.86
CA ILE A 18 10.29 15.97 1.87
C ILE A 18 9.46 17.25 1.95
N GLU A 19 9.20 17.92 0.83
CA GLU A 19 8.41 19.15 0.77
C GLU A 19 6.97 18.95 1.29
N THR A 20 6.37 17.80 0.97
CA THR A 20 5.04 17.46 1.50
C THR A 20 5.07 17.22 3.01
N GLY A 21 6.10 16.52 3.51
CA GLY A 21 6.28 16.26 4.94
C GLY A 21 6.51 17.54 5.73
N ASP A 22 7.36 18.43 5.24
CA ASP A 22 7.64 19.72 5.86
C ASP A 22 6.37 20.56 5.99
N ARG A 23 5.56 20.64 4.92
CA ARG A 23 4.28 21.35 4.94
C ARG A 23 3.31 20.76 5.96
N ILE A 24 3.19 19.42 6.03
CA ILE A 24 2.29 18.75 6.97
C ILE A 24 2.69 19.07 8.43
N ILE A 25 3.99 19.07 8.73
CA ILE A 25 4.52 19.36 10.07
C ILE A 25 4.36 20.85 10.40
N GLU A 26 4.56 21.75 9.43
CA GLU A 26 4.33 23.19 9.60
C GLU A 26 2.86 23.50 9.89
N GLU A 27 1.94 22.84 9.20
CA GLU A 27 0.49 23.00 9.39
C GLU A 27 0.00 22.34 10.69
N ASN A 28 0.55 21.18 11.06
CA ASN A 28 0.24 20.48 12.31
C ASN A 28 1.47 19.69 12.83
N PRO A 29 2.19 20.23 13.85
CA PRO A 29 3.34 19.55 14.43
C PRO A 29 3.04 18.19 15.08
N ASN A 30 1.78 17.93 15.43
CA ASN A 30 1.33 16.68 16.06
C ASN A 30 0.69 15.71 15.04
N PHE A 31 0.77 16.00 13.74
CA PHE A 31 0.07 15.23 12.71
C PHE A 31 0.32 13.72 12.80
N VAL A 32 1.57 13.31 13.06
CA VAL A 32 1.96 11.89 13.16
C VAL A 32 1.20 11.15 14.28
N ASP A 33 0.90 11.85 15.37
CA ASP A 33 0.22 11.27 16.54
C ASP A 33 -1.31 11.24 16.35
N GLU A 34 -1.83 12.16 15.52
CA GLU A 34 -3.26 12.35 15.30
C GLU A 34 -3.79 11.63 14.05
N VAL A 35 -2.91 11.32 13.10
CA VAL A 35 -3.31 10.74 11.81
C VAL A 35 -3.91 9.34 12.01
N GLN A 36 -5.08 9.13 11.41
CA GLN A 36 -5.76 7.84 11.48
C GLN A 36 -5.01 6.78 10.70
N LYS A 37 -5.06 5.54 11.19
CA LYS A 37 -4.49 4.40 10.46
C LYS A 37 -5.19 4.26 9.12
N SER A 38 -4.42 4.06 8.06
CA SER A 38 -5.00 3.81 6.73
C SER A 38 -5.75 2.47 6.71
N GLU A 39 -6.85 2.41 5.96
CA GLU A 39 -7.60 1.17 5.74
C GLU A 39 -6.75 0.11 5.04
N THR A 40 -5.80 0.56 4.22
CA THR A 40 -4.86 -0.28 3.49
C THR A 40 -3.65 -0.72 4.32
N GLY A 41 -3.44 -0.16 5.53
CA GLY A 41 -2.23 -0.36 6.33
C GLY A 41 -0.96 0.22 5.71
N CYS A 42 -1.05 0.91 4.57
CA CYS A 42 0.08 1.56 3.91
C CYS A 42 0.44 2.87 4.62
N TRP A 43 1.69 2.99 5.07
CA TRP A 43 2.19 4.20 5.72
C TRP A 43 2.22 5.41 4.79
N MET A 44 2.49 5.21 3.49
CA MET A 44 2.49 6.31 2.50
C MET A 44 1.09 6.87 2.24
N ASP A 45 0.08 6.00 2.29
CA ASP A 45 -1.32 6.39 2.21
C ASP A 45 -1.73 7.16 3.46
N GLN A 46 -1.40 6.62 4.65
CA GLN A 46 -1.67 7.26 5.93
C GLN A 46 -1.02 8.65 6.04
N MET A 47 0.27 8.77 5.73
CA MET A 47 1.03 10.01 5.95
C MET A 47 0.85 11.04 4.83
N TYR A 48 0.69 10.59 3.59
CA TYR A 48 0.78 11.47 2.43
C TYR A 48 -0.41 11.35 1.47
N GLY A 49 -1.41 10.50 1.76
CA GLY A 49 -2.53 10.22 0.87
C GLY A 49 -2.10 9.61 -0.46
N LYS A 50 -0.96 8.89 -0.50
CA LYS A 50 -0.37 8.32 -1.71
C LYS A 50 -0.45 6.80 -1.68
N HIS A 51 -1.25 6.24 -2.59
CA HIS A 51 -1.39 4.78 -2.73
C HIS A 51 -0.20 4.09 -3.41
N HIS A 52 0.66 4.80 -4.14
CA HIS A 52 1.81 4.20 -4.81
C HIS A 52 3.09 4.95 -4.45
N CYS A 53 4.09 4.22 -3.95
CA CYS A 53 5.43 4.74 -3.70
C CYS A 53 6.47 3.92 -4.46
N ALA A 54 7.56 4.57 -4.89
CA ALA A 54 8.69 3.88 -5.53
C ALA A 54 9.39 2.86 -4.59
N ILE A 55 9.00 2.80 -3.31
CA ILE A 55 9.50 1.88 -2.31
C ILE A 55 8.72 0.55 -2.32
N CYS A 56 7.47 0.54 -2.84
CA CYS A 56 6.63 -0.66 -2.90
C CYS A 56 7.30 -1.84 -3.62
N ASP A 57 8.17 -1.56 -4.59
CA ASP A 57 8.91 -2.59 -5.34
C ASP A 57 10.08 -3.20 -4.57
N PHE A 58 10.49 -2.59 -3.45
CA PHE A 58 11.65 -3.01 -2.64
C PHE A 58 11.26 -3.64 -1.30
N ILE A 59 9.96 -3.72 -0.98
CA ILE A 59 9.44 -4.25 0.27
C ILE A 59 8.45 -5.37 -0.02
N ASP A 60 8.81 -6.60 0.33
CA ASP A 60 8.02 -7.81 0.03
C ASP A 60 6.67 -7.85 0.75
N ASP A 61 6.54 -7.21 1.92
CA ASP A 61 5.31 -7.16 2.72
C ASP A 61 4.52 -5.86 2.55
N CYS A 62 4.76 -5.11 1.47
CA CYS A 62 3.98 -3.92 1.18
C CYS A 62 2.51 -4.28 0.90
N PRO A 63 1.53 -3.79 1.70
CA PRO A 63 0.15 -4.24 1.59
C PRO A 63 -0.50 -3.88 0.26
N ILE A 64 -0.13 -2.73 -0.34
CA ILE A 64 -0.63 -2.32 -1.66
C ILE A 64 -0.09 -3.24 -2.76
N LYS A 65 1.19 -3.61 -2.68
CA LYS A 65 1.80 -4.51 -3.65
C LYS A 65 1.17 -5.89 -3.58
N LEU A 66 1.04 -6.43 -2.37
CA LEU A 66 0.41 -7.73 -2.15
C LEU A 66 -1.02 -7.78 -2.66
N GLU A 67 -1.82 -6.73 -2.42
CA GLU A 67 -3.18 -6.65 -2.95
C GLU A 67 -3.20 -6.58 -4.48
N ALA A 68 -2.32 -5.78 -5.09
CA ALA A 68 -2.21 -5.69 -6.55
C ALA A 68 -1.81 -7.04 -7.18
N ASP A 69 -0.77 -7.68 -6.65
CA ASP A 69 -0.28 -8.99 -7.09
C ASP A 69 -1.40 -10.05 -6.92
N TRP A 70 -2.19 -9.97 -5.84
CA TRP A 70 -3.33 -10.84 -5.61
C TRP A 70 -4.45 -10.64 -6.64
N GLN A 71 -4.84 -9.40 -6.93
CA GLN A 71 -5.86 -9.11 -7.95
C GLN A 71 -5.40 -9.54 -9.35
N GLU A 72 -4.12 -9.35 -9.66
CA GLU A 72 -3.53 -9.82 -10.92
C GLU A 72 -3.57 -11.36 -11.02
N TYR A 73 -3.21 -12.05 -9.94
CA TYR A 73 -3.33 -13.50 -9.88
C TYR A 73 -4.79 -13.97 -10.06
N LEU A 74 -5.75 -13.32 -9.39
CA LEU A 74 -7.18 -13.65 -9.51
C LEU A 74 -7.72 -13.43 -10.93
N ALA A 75 -7.23 -12.42 -11.65
CA ALA A 75 -7.62 -12.14 -13.03
C ALA A 75 -7.21 -13.24 -14.01
N GLN A 76 -6.21 -14.06 -13.65
CA GLN A 76 -5.74 -15.19 -14.45
C GLN A 76 -6.51 -16.49 -14.18
N GLN A 77 -7.41 -16.50 -13.19
CA GLN A 77 -8.16 -17.69 -12.79
C GLN A 77 -9.50 -17.80 -13.55
N THR A 78 -10.04 -19.03 -13.64
CA THR A 78 -11.42 -19.20 -14.08
C THR A 78 -12.39 -18.61 -13.05
N PRO A 79 -13.60 -18.19 -13.43
CA PRO A 79 -14.59 -17.67 -12.50
C PRO A 79 -14.87 -18.60 -11.32
N GLU A 80 -14.94 -19.92 -11.57
CA GLU A 80 -15.21 -20.93 -10.57
C GLU A 80 -14.04 -21.07 -9.58
N HIS A 81 -12.81 -21.07 -10.10
CA HIS A 81 -11.62 -21.18 -9.25
C HIS A 81 -11.40 -19.91 -8.43
N ARG A 82 -11.63 -18.73 -9.02
CA ARG A 82 -11.60 -17.44 -8.32
C ARG A 82 -12.59 -17.40 -7.16
N ALA A 83 -13.83 -17.83 -7.38
CA ALA A 83 -14.84 -17.88 -6.33
C ALA A 83 -14.42 -18.81 -5.17
N ALA A 84 -13.83 -19.97 -5.49
CA ALA A 84 -13.34 -20.90 -4.49
C ALA A 84 -12.16 -20.34 -3.66
N LEU A 85 -11.28 -19.56 -4.28
CA LEU A 85 -10.15 -18.90 -3.61
C LEU A 85 -10.64 -17.80 -2.65
N ILE A 86 -11.59 -16.97 -3.10
CA ILE A 86 -12.17 -15.91 -2.26
C ILE A 86 -12.86 -16.52 -1.03
N ALA A 87 -13.67 -17.56 -1.23
CA ALA A 87 -14.34 -18.25 -0.12
C ALA A 87 -13.37 -18.86 0.90
N GLN A 88 -12.21 -19.37 0.45
CA GLN A 88 -11.17 -19.88 1.34
C GLN A 88 -10.54 -18.78 2.20
N VAL A 89 -10.27 -17.61 1.61
CA VAL A 89 -9.72 -16.46 2.33
C VAL A 89 -10.73 -15.97 3.38
N GLU A 90 -12.00 -15.81 2.99
CA GLU A 90 -13.07 -15.40 3.91
C GLU A 90 -13.24 -16.38 5.08
N ALA A 91 -13.21 -17.69 4.81
CA ALA A 91 -13.27 -18.72 5.86
C ALA A 91 -12.05 -18.65 6.80
N ALA A 92 -10.85 -18.42 6.26
CA ALA A 92 -9.64 -18.26 7.06
C ALA A 92 -9.66 -16.99 7.92
N GLU A 93 -10.26 -15.90 7.43
CA GLU A 93 -10.47 -14.68 8.20
C GLU A 93 -11.52 -14.83 9.30
N ALA A 94 -12.67 -15.43 8.99
CA ALA A 94 -13.71 -15.73 9.99
C ALA A 94 -13.14 -16.59 11.12
N LYS A 95 -12.32 -17.60 10.79
CA LYS A 95 -11.61 -18.40 11.77
C LYS A 95 -10.63 -17.57 12.63
N ARG A 96 -9.90 -16.64 12.02
CA ARG A 96 -9.00 -15.71 12.75
C ARG A 96 -9.76 -14.74 13.66
N ARG A 97 -10.97 -14.32 13.28
CA ARG A 97 -11.86 -13.48 14.07
C ARG A 97 -12.60 -14.24 15.19
N GLY A 98 -12.45 -15.57 15.25
CA GLY A 98 -13.17 -16.40 16.23
C GLY A 98 -14.65 -16.60 15.90
N GLU A 99 -15.05 -16.29 14.67
CA GLU A 99 -16.43 -16.40 14.16
C GLU A 99 -16.73 -17.79 13.59
N SER A 100 -15.84 -18.76 13.81
CA SER A 100 -16.05 -20.14 13.36
C SER A 100 -17.15 -20.76 14.22
N THR A 101 -18.31 -20.99 13.60
CA THR A 101 -19.43 -21.74 14.17
C THR A 101 -19.09 -23.22 14.30
#